data_AF-A0A0T7GI85-F1
#
_entry.id   AF-A0A0T7GI85-F1
#
_cell.length_a   1.000
_cell.length_b   1.000
_cell.length_c   1.000
_cell.angle_alpha   90.00
_cell.angle_beta   90.00
_cell.angle_gamma   90.00
#
_symmetry.space_group_name_H-M   'P 1'
#
loop_
_entity.id
_entity.type
_entity.pdbx_description
1 polymer ?
#
loop_
_entity_poly.entity_id
_entity_poly.type
_entity_poly.pdbx_seq_one_letter_code
_entity_poly.pdbx_strand_id
1 'polypeptide(L)'
;MAKKPSNQMLQRAQDVQAEIERLVAEAKDTHHGQGFSAPARNKLTGRLLEMQKMLEQVVREIDPVQLPSSFFDPTEPSLIGRFISIALVAQPRQRLEDLKGFYGAGVYAIYYVGDFAPYAPVSGTETPIYVGKADPEGNPKSPVDQGTKLFDRLKEHRKSIRKVEGIESSEFECRYLAVQSGYQAAAERHLIGLFRPLWNNETRILFGIGKHGDSAETRTNNKSPWDTLHPGREWARDNPEAVSREDIIARVGRHFETAAIFTTVDSVLEAFLNELRRTDDLSPPSALDKPEPLEFE
;
A
#
# COMPACT_ATOMS: atom_id res chain seq x y z
N MET A 1 38.16 44.68 26.60
CA MET A 1 37.92 43.42 25.84
C MET A 1 36.84 42.64 26.54
N ALA A 2 35.60 42.66 26.02
CA ALA A 2 34.50 41.89 26.60
C ALA A 2 34.72 40.39 26.28
N LYS A 3 34.74 39.54 27.31
CA LYS A 3 34.79 38.08 27.16
C LYS A 3 33.60 37.65 26.27
N LYS A 4 33.89 37.00 25.14
CA LYS A 4 32.86 36.30 24.35
C LYS A 4 32.08 35.39 25.32
N PRO A 5 30.74 35.42 25.32
CA PRO A 5 29.97 34.55 26.20
C PRO A 5 30.36 33.10 25.92
N SER A 6 30.80 32.39 26.95
CA SER A 6 31.06 30.95 26.90
C SER A 6 29.74 30.29 26.54
N ASN A 7 29.63 29.79 25.32
CA ASN A 7 28.38 29.22 24.85
C ASN A 7 28.17 27.89 25.56
N GLN A 8 27.42 27.90 26.67
CA GLN A 8 27.09 26.72 27.47
C GLN A 8 26.47 25.60 26.61
N MET A 9 25.79 25.96 25.51
CA MET A 9 25.28 24.98 24.53
C MET A 9 26.41 24.31 23.74
N LEU A 10 27.48 25.03 23.40
CA LEU A 10 28.65 24.45 22.72
C LEU A 10 29.34 23.41 23.61
N GLN A 11 29.49 23.70 24.90
CA GLN A 11 30.05 22.73 25.86
C GLN A 11 29.16 21.49 25.97
N ARG A 12 27.83 21.67 26.09
CA ARG A 12 26.89 20.54 26.11
C ARG A 12 26.92 19.71 24.82
N ALA A 13 27.06 20.36 23.67
CA ALA A 13 27.20 19.67 22.38
C ALA A 13 28.49 18.84 22.32
N GLN A 14 29.60 19.35 22.86
CA GLN A 14 30.85 18.60 22.99
C GLN A 14 30.71 17.38 23.90
N ASP A 15 30.00 17.52 25.02
CA ASP A 15 29.75 16.41 25.94
C ASP A 15 28.90 15.31 25.27
N VAL A 16 27.86 15.70 24.52
CA VAL A 16 27.04 14.77 23.71
C VAL A 16 27.86 14.10 22.62
N GLN A 17 28.72 14.85 21.92
CA GLN A 17 29.61 14.31 20.90
C GLN A 17 30.55 13.24 21.48
N ALA A 18 31.15 13.51 22.64
CA ALA A 18 32.03 12.54 23.31
C ALA A 18 31.30 11.24 23.66
N GLU A 19 30.04 11.31 24.07
CA GLU A 19 29.23 10.13 24.35
C GLU A 19 28.85 9.35 23.08
N ILE A 20 28.55 10.04 21.98
CA ILE A 20 28.34 9.41 20.67
C ILE A 20 29.62 8.70 20.21
N GLU A 21 30.79 9.33 20.36
CA GLU A 21 32.08 8.72 20.02
C GLU A 21 32.35 7.44 20.83
N ARG A 22 31.97 7.40 22.11
CA ARG A 22 32.02 6.19 22.94
C ARG A 22 31.09 5.10 22.43
N LEU A 23 29.83 5.44 22.13
CA LEU A 23 28.86 4.49 21.57
C LEU A 23 29.36 3.91 20.24
N VAL A 24 29.99 4.71 19.39
CA VAL A 24 30.58 4.25 18.13
C VAL A 24 31.75 3.29 18.37
N ALA A 25 32.58 3.54 19.38
CA ALA A 25 33.66 2.63 19.76
C ALA A 25 33.11 1.29 20.27
N GLU A 26 32.14 1.32 21.20
CA GLU A 26 31.49 0.12 21.73
C GLU A 26 30.77 -0.68 20.63
N ALA A 27 30.14 0.00 19.66
CA ALA A 27 29.50 -0.63 18.51
C ALA A 27 30.51 -1.35 17.60
N LYS A 28 31.71 -0.77 17.39
CA LYS A 28 32.78 -1.40 16.60
C LYS A 28 33.36 -2.64 17.30
N ASP A 29 33.50 -2.59 18.61
CA ASP A 29 33.96 -3.73 19.41
C ASP A 29 32.92 -4.87 19.43
N THR A 30 31.63 -4.53 19.36
CA THR A 30 30.53 -5.51 19.32
C THR A 30 30.19 -6.02 17.92
N HIS A 31 30.60 -5.34 16.84
CA HIS A 31 30.43 -5.81 15.45
C HIS A 31 31.12 -7.16 15.16
N HIS A 32 32.08 -7.56 16.00
CA HIS A 32 32.80 -8.84 15.92
C HIS A 32 32.52 -9.80 17.09
N GLY A 33 31.63 -9.46 18.04
CA GLY A 33 31.36 -10.23 19.25
C GLY A 33 29.98 -10.89 19.30
N GLN A 34 29.89 -12.10 19.86
CA GLN A 34 28.61 -12.70 20.27
C GLN A 34 27.98 -11.85 21.40
N GLY A 35 26.80 -11.26 21.20
CA GLY A 35 26.15 -10.52 22.29
C GLY A 35 24.82 -9.81 22.03
N PHE A 36 24.48 -9.46 20.78
CA PHE A 36 23.24 -8.70 20.51
C PHE A 36 22.15 -9.57 19.88
N SER A 37 21.07 -9.84 20.64
CA SER A 37 19.84 -10.45 20.09
C SER A 37 19.17 -9.50 19.08
N ALA A 38 18.44 -10.04 18.09
CA ALA A 38 17.75 -9.21 17.08
C ALA A 38 16.76 -8.19 17.70
N PRO A 39 15.98 -8.51 18.74
CA PRO A 39 15.12 -7.53 19.41
C PRO A 39 15.90 -6.38 20.06
N ALA A 40 17.05 -6.68 20.69
CA ALA A 40 17.90 -5.66 21.31
C ALA A 40 18.49 -4.70 20.26
N ARG A 41 18.89 -5.23 19.08
CA ARG A 41 19.39 -4.41 17.96
C ARG A 41 18.31 -3.47 17.44
N ASN A 42 17.09 -3.98 17.23
CA ASN A 42 15.97 -3.17 16.74
C ASN A 42 15.62 -2.05 17.73
N LYS A 43 15.59 -2.35 19.03
CA LYS A 43 15.33 -1.37 20.08
C LYS A 43 16.41 -0.29 20.16
N LEU A 44 17.69 -0.69 20.07
CA LEU A 44 18.82 0.26 20.06
C LEU A 44 18.78 1.14 18.81
N THR A 45 18.57 0.54 17.63
CA THR A 45 18.45 1.26 16.36
C THR A 45 17.31 2.28 16.40
N GLY A 46 16.15 1.90 16.94
CA GLY A 46 15.02 2.81 17.10
C GLY A 46 15.35 4.03 17.97
N ARG A 47 16.03 3.82 19.10
CA ARG A 47 16.48 4.92 19.99
C ARG A 47 17.50 5.84 19.32
N LEU A 48 18.43 5.28 18.56
CA LEU A 48 19.43 6.07 17.83
C LEU A 48 18.76 6.94 16.75
N LEU A 49 17.77 6.41 16.04
CA LEU A 49 16.98 7.18 15.07
C LEU A 49 16.16 8.29 15.74
N GLU A 50 15.58 8.05 16.92
CA GLU A 50 14.91 9.10 17.70
C GLU A 50 15.91 10.20 18.14
N MET A 51 17.11 9.82 18.57
CA MET A 51 18.16 10.77 18.94
C MET A 51 18.63 11.61 17.75
N GLN A 52 18.78 11.00 16.56
CA GLN A 52 19.09 11.73 15.34
C GLN A 52 18.04 12.81 15.05
N LYS A 53 16.74 12.48 15.15
CA LYS A 53 15.66 13.45 14.96
C LYS A 53 15.72 14.62 15.95
N MET A 54 16.03 14.34 17.22
CA MET A 54 16.18 15.40 18.24
C MET A 54 17.39 16.30 17.95
N LEU A 55 18.51 15.73 17.50
CA LEU A 55 19.70 16.51 17.11
C LEU A 55 19.42 17.38 15.88
N GLU A 56 18.73 16.84 14.87
CA GLU A 56 18.26 17.61 13.71
C GLU A 56 17.36 18.78 14.15
N GLN A 57 16.46 18.57 15.12
CA GLN A 57 15.65 19.65 15.68
C GLN A 57 16.51 20.73 16.36
N VAL A 58 17.52 20.35 17.16
CA VAL A 58 18.44 21.33 17.78
C VAL A 58 19.17 22.15 16.70
N VAL A 59 19.63 21.51 15.62
CA VAL A 59 20.25 22.21 14.49
C VAL A 59 19.28 23.21 13.85
N ARG A 60 18.00 22.85 13.68
CA ARG A 60 16.97 23.76 13.16
C ARG A 60 16.71 24.96 14.06
N GLU A 61 16.72 24.78 15.38
CA GLU A 61 16.47 25.87 16.35
C GLU A 61 17.63 26.88 16.45
N ILE A 62 18.87 26.44 16.15
CA ILE A 62 20.06 27.31 16.20
C ILE A 62 20.41 27.94 14.86
N ASP A 63 19.83 27.44 13.76
CA ASP A 63 20.03 28.02 12.43
C ASP A 63 19.24 29.33 12.30
N PRO A 64 19.91 30.50 12.14
CA PRO A 64 19.21 31.77 11.99
C PRO A 64 18.48 31.87 10.64
N VAL A 65 18.74 30.97 9.70
CA VAL A 65 18.10 30.90 8.39
C VAL A 65 16.96 29.89 8.46
N GLN A 66 15.74 30.36 8.24
CA GLN A 66 14.56 29.49 8.22
C GLN A 66 14.65 28.52 7.04
N LEU A 67 14.45 27.22 7.31
CA LEU A 67 14.20 26.25 6.26
C LEU A 67 12.90 26.62 5.51
N PRO A 68 12.79 26.31 4.21
CA PRO A 68 11.53 26.47 3.51
C PRO A 68 10.44 25.68 4.23
N SER A 69 9.20 26.17 4.16
CA SER A 69 8.05 25.50 4.77
C SER A 69 7.80 24.10 4.18
N SER A 70 8.34 23.82 2.99
CA SER A 70 8.25 22.54 2.33
C SER A 70 9.54 22.18 1.58
N PHE A 71 9.85 20.89 1.49
CA PHE A 71 10.96 20.33 0.72
C PHE A 71 10.47 19.14 -0.11
N PHE A 72 10.60 19.22 -1.43
CA PHE A 72 10.21 18.17 -2.36
C PHE A 72 11.46 17.45 -2.90
N ASP A 73 11.61 16.16 -2.59
CA ASP A 73 12.67 15.31 -3.17
C ASP A 73 12.13 14.58 -4.40
N PRO A 74 12.45 15.01 -5.64
CA PRO A 74 11.94 14.38 -6.85
C PRO A 74 12.44 12.95 -7.06
N THR A 75 13.42 12.49 -6.27
CA THR A 75 14.00 11.15 -6.36
C THR A 75 13.36 10.15 -5.40
N GLU A 76 12.41 10.59 -4.57
CA GLU A 76 11.74 9.71 -3.61
C GLU A 76 10.98 8.58 -4.36
N PRO A 77 11.32 7.29 -4.14
CA PRO A 77 10.73 6.19 -4.92
C PRO A 77 9.21 6.05 -4.77
N SER A 78 8.64 6.54 -3.67
CA SER A 78 7.19 6.54 -3.41
C SER A 78 6.43 7.42 -4.42
N LEU A 79 7.06 8.50 -4.92
CA LEU A 79 6.48 9.44 -5.88
C LEU A 79 6.12 8.78 -7.21
N ILE A 80 6.90 7.80 -7.65
CA ILE A 80 6.61 7.10 -8.91
C ILE A 80 5.30 6.32 -8.78
N GLY A 81 5.10 5.60 -7.67
CA GLY A 81 3.86 4.86 -7.42
C GLY A 81 2.65 5.80 -7.41
N ARG A 82 2.80 6.93 -6.73
CA ARG A 82 1.87 8.06 -6.69
C ARG A 82 1.46 8.56 -8.08
N PHE A 83 2.41 8.93 -8.93
CA PHE A 83 2.11 9.44 -10.27
C PHE A 83 1.43 8.40 -11.17
N ILE A 84 1.85 7.14 -11.08
CA ILE A 84 1.22 6.04 -11.82
C ILE A 84 -0.23 5.87 -11.37
N SER A 85 -0.52 6.04 -10.08
CA SER A 85 -1.89 5.94 -9.55
C SER A 85 -2.80 7.04 -10.08
N ILE A 86 -2.33 8.29 -10.15
CA ILE A 86 -3.08 9.36 -10.83
C ILE A 86 -3.30 9.01 -12.29
N ALA A 87 -2.24 8.57 -12.98
CA ALA A 87 -2.33 8.21 -14.40
C ALA A 87 -3.33 7.08 -14.64
N LEU A 88 -3.41 6.11 -13.72
CA LEU A 88 -4.41 5.05 -13.75
C LEU A 88 -5.81 5.65 -13.59
N VAL A 89 -6.05 6.47 -12.55
CA VAL A 89 -7.36 7.10 -12.28
C VAL A 89 -7.82 7.98 -13.44
N ALA A 90 -6.89 8.61 -14.16
CA ALA A 90 -7.18 9.39 -15.35
C ALA A 90 -7.63 8.54 -16.56
N GLN A 91 -7.42 7.22 -16.56
CA GLN A 91 -7.90 6.37 -17.64
C GLN A 91 -9.44 6.27 -17.62
N PRO A 92 -10.09 6.18 -18.80
CA PRO A 92 -11.52 5.92 -18.86
C PRO A 92 -11.83 4.55 -18.26
N ARG A 93 -12.97 4.46 -17.58
CA ARG A 93 -13.50 3.16 -17.16
C ARG A 93 -13.97 2.38 -18.37
N GLN A 94 -13.75 1.07 -18.31
CA GLN A 94 -14.24 0.14 -19.32
C GLN A 94 -15.01 -0.98 -18.61
N ARG A 95 -16.09 -1.44 -19.21
CA ARG A 95 -16.85 -2.59 -18.71
C ARG A 95 -15.92 -3.81 -18.69
N LEU A 96 -15.84 -4.49 -17.55
CA LEU A 96 -14.99 -5.68 -17.39
C LEU A 96 -15.40 -6.78 -18.37
N GLU A 97 -16.71 -6.87 -18.65
CA GLU A 97 -17.30 -7.83 -19.58
C GLU A 97 -16.83 -7.65 -21.03
N ASP A 98 -16.63 -6.41 -21.49
CA ASP A 98 -16.41 -6.06 -22.89
C ASP A 98 -14.92 -6.01 -23.29
N LEU A 99 -14.01 -6.31 -22.36
CA LEU A 99 -12.57 -6.25 -22.61
C LEU A 99 -12.14 -7.16 -23.75
N LYS A 100 -11.42 -6.56 -24.70
CA LYS A 100 -10.71 -7.25 -25.79
C LYS A 100 -9.25 -7.45 -25.40
N GLY A 101 -8.56 -8.39 -26.04
CA GLY A 101 -7.14 -8.65 -25.79
C GLY A 101 -6.28 -7.42 -26.10
N PHE A 102 -5.34 -7.10 -25.19
CA PHE A 102 -4.38 -6.02 -25.36
C PHE A 102 -3.03 -6.40 -24.73
N TYR A 103 -1.97 -5.77 -25.23
CA TYR A 103 -0.61 -5.96 -24.73
C TYR A 103 -0.33 -5.04 -23.54
N GLY A 104 0.48 -5.51 -22.60
CA GLY A 104 0.95 -4.76 -21.44
C GLY A 104 0.93 -5.56 -20.14
N ALA A 105 1.89 -5.23 -19.29
CA ALA A 105 1.97 -5.62 -17.88
C ALA A 105 1.95 -4.34 -17.03
N GLY A 106 1.32 -4.37 -15.87
CA GLY A 106 0.96 -3.12 -15.22
C GLY A 106 0.13 -3.25 -13.97
N VAL A 107 -0.65 -2.21 -13.73
CA VAL A 107 -1.59 -2.07 -12.61
C VAL A 107 -3.01 -1.94 -13.14
N TYR A 108 -3.99 -2.43 -12.38
CA TYR A 108 -5.41 -2.32 -12.68
C TYR A 108 -6.24 -2.13 -11.41
N ALA A 109 -7.42 -1.57 -11.59
CA ALA A 109 -8.42 -1.39 -10.55
C ALA A 109 -9.78 -1.83 -11.08
N ILE A 110 -10.57 -2.53 -10.26
CA ILE A 110 -11.92 -3.00 -10.55
C ILE A 110 -12.89 -2.19 -9.70
N TYR A 111 -13.98 -1.74 -10.31
CA TYR A 111 -15.01 -0.90 -9.72
C TYR A 111 -16.35 -1.62 -9.79
N TYR A 112 -17.18 -1.44 -8.77
CA TYR A 112 -18.53 -2.00 -8.73
C TYR A 112 -19.55 -0.94 -9.13
N VAL A 113 -20.58 -1.34 -9.88
CA VAL A 113 -21.69 -0.47 -10.31
C VAL A 113 -23.07 -1.14 -10.17
N GLY A 114 -23.13 -2.30 -9.51
CA GLY A 114 -24.38 -3.03 -9.26
C GLY A 114 -25.07 -2.64 -7.94
N ASP A 115 -26.03 -3.44 -7.50
CA ASP A 115 -26.91 -3.15 -6.36
C ASP A 115 -26.77 -4.11 -5.17
N PHE A 116 -25.75 -4.99 -5.16
CA PHE A 116 -25.47 -5.88 -4.05
C PHE A 116 -25.26 -5.09 -2.76
N ALA A 117 -26.19 -5.23 -1.81
CA ALA A 117 -26.31 -4.34 -0.65
C ALA A 117 -25.01 -4.15 0.16
N PRO A 118 -24.19 -5.20 0.42
CA PRO A 118 -22.89 -5.02 1.08
C PRO A 118 -21.90 -4.09 0.34
N TYR A 119 -22.06 -3.85 -0.96
CA TYR A 119 -21.19 -3.01 -1.80
C TYR A 119 -21.79 -1.65 -2.16
N ALA A 120 -23.00 -1.36 -1.69
CA ALA A 120 -23.69 -0.11 -1.99
C ALA A 120 -22.81 1.16 -1.76
N PRO A 121 -21.97 1.25 -0.71
CA PRO A 121 -21.14 2.45 -0.49
C PRO A 121 -20.13 2.75 -1.59
N VAL A 122 -19.66 1.75 -2.35
CA VAL A 122 -18.67 1.93 -3.43
C VAL A 122 -19.30 1.90 -4.82
N SER A 123 -20.58 1.52 -4.93
CA SER A 123 -21.25 1.39 -6.22
C SER A 123 -21.34 2.72 -6.97
N GLY A 124 -20.83 2.75 -8.20
CA GLY A 124 -20.83 3.96 -9.04
C GLY A 124 -19.86 5.06 -8.58
N THR A 125 -19.02 4.79 -7.57
CA THR A 125 -18.03 5.75 -7.04
C THR A 125 -16.66 5.54 -7.69
N GLU A 126 -15.72 6.46 -7.47
CA GLU A 126 -14.28 6.38 -7.78
C GLU A 126 -13.46 5.50 -6.84
N THR A 127 -14.11 4.78 -5.93
CA THR A 127 -13.46 3.83 -5.03
C THR A 127 -13.46 2.43 -5.64
N PRO A 128 -12.29 1.85 -6.00
CA PRO A 128 -12.23 0.49 -6.50
C PRO A 128 -12.57 -0.51 -5.40
N ILE A 129 -13.23 -1.60 -5.78
CA ILE A 129 -13.48 -2.74 -4.88
C ILE A 129 -12.25 -3.67 -4.81
N TYR A 130 -11.39 -3.63 -5.84
CA TYR A 130 -10.14 -4.38 -5.91
C TYR A 130 -9.09 -3.64 -6.72
N VAL A 131 -7.84 -3.74 -6.29
CA VAL A 131 -6.66 -3.27 -7.01
C VAL A 131 -5.69 -4.43 -7.13
N GLY A 132 -5.05 -4.57 -8.29
CA GLY A 132 -4.01 -5.56 -8.48
C GLY A 132 -2.98 -5.16 -9.52
N LYS A 133 -1.93 -5.97 -9.61
CA LYS A 133 -0.93 -5.89 -10.68
C LYS A 133 -0.83 -7.16 -11.51
N ALA A 134 -0.20 -7.01 -12.67
CA ALA A 134 0.25 -8.10 -13.51
C ALA A 134 1.72 -7.87 -13.89
N ASP A 135 2.59 -8.79 -13.48
CA ASP A 135 4.03 -8.69 -13.76
C ASP A 135 4.35 -9.27 -15.15
N PRO A 136 5.30 -8.65 -15.88
CA PRO A 136 5.83 -9.26 -17.09
C PRO A 136 6.81 -10.40 -16.78
N GLU A 137 7.12 -11.20 -17.80
CA GLU A 137 8.25 -12.12 -17.74
C GLU A 137 9.55 -11.38 -18.04
N GLY A 138 10.53 -11.46 -17.14
CA GLY A 138 11.80 -10.75 -17.28
C GLY A 138 11.68 -9.23 -17.14
N ASN A 139 12.43 -8.48 -17.94
CA ASN A 139 12.46 -7.01 -17.91
C ASN A 139 12.22 -6.39 -19.31
N PRO A 140 11.06 -6.64 -19.93
CA PRO A 140 10.74 -6.12 -21.26
C PRO A 140 10.63 -4.59 -21.25
N LYS A 141 10.96 -3.98 -22.40
CA LYS A 141 10.98 -2.51 -22.57
C LYS A 141 9.79 -1.96 -23.36
N SER A 142 8.94 -2.82 -23.92
CA SER A 142 7.74 -2.42 -24.65
C SER A 142 6.51 -3.18 -24.16
N PRO A 143 5.29 -2.61 -24.28
CA PRO A 143 4.07 -3.34 -23.95
C PRO A 143 3.89 -4.64 -24.75
N VAL A 144 4.34 -4.68 -26.00
CA VAL A 144 4.25 -5.89 -26.84
C VAL A 144 5.08 -7.02 -26.24
N ASP A 145 6.32 -6.73 -25.84
CA ASP A 145 7.22 -7.70 -25.20
C ASP A 145 6.74 -8.12 -23.80
N GLN A 146 5.91 -7.30 -23.15
CA GLN A 146 5.26 -7.68 -21.89
C GLN A 146 4.17 -8.75 -22.09
N GLY A 147 3.70 -8.98 -23.32
CA GLY A 147 2.59 -9.90 -23.60
C GLY A 147 1.25 -9.36 -23.11
N THR A 148 0.25 -10.23 -22.90
CA THR A 148 -1.13 -9.85 -22.56
C THR A 148 -1.44 -9.87 -21.06
N LYS A 149 -0.43 -9.69 -20.20
CA LYS A 149 -0.50 -10.01 -18.75
C LYS A 149 -1.65 -9.31 -18.02
N LEU A 150 -1.87 -8.02 -18.26
CA LEU A 150 -2.99 -7.27 -17.67
C LEU A 150 -4.35 -7.84 -18.12
N PHE A 151 -4.52 -8.04 -19.43
CA PHE A 151 -5.74 -8.61 -19.99
C PHE A 151 -6.02 -10.00 -19.42
N ASP A 152 -5.00 -10.86 -19.32
CA ASP A 152 -5.14 -12.21 -18.80
C ASP A 152 -5.60 -12.20 -17.33
N ARG A 153 -5.02 -11.32 -16.50
CA ARG A 153 -5.46 -11.15 -15.10
C ARG A 153 -6.89 -10.63 -14.97
N LEU A 154 -7.27 -9.60 -15.73
CA LEU A 154 -8.65 -9.10 -15.71
C LEU A 154 -9.64 -10.15 -16.22
N LYS A 155 -9.25 -10.94 -17.22
CA LYS A 155 -10.03 -12.07 -17.74
C LYS A 155 -10.19 -13.18 -16.70
N GLU A 156 -9.17 -13.46 -15.89
CA GLU A 156 -9.26 -14.38 -14.74
C GLU A 156 -10.28 -13.89 -13.71
N HIS A 157 -10.20 -12.62 -13.28
CA HIS A 157 -11.17 -12.03 -12.35
C HIS A 157 -12.60 -12.09 -12.87
N ARG A 158 -12.80 -11.72 -14.15
CA ARG A 158 -14.10 -11.85 -14.82
C ARG A 158 -14.62 -13.29 -14.77
N LYS A 159 -13.77 -14.28 -15.02
CA LYS A 159 -14.16 -15.70 -14.95
C LYS A 159 -14.50 -16.13 -13.53
N SER A 160 -13.80 -15.62 -12.51
CA SER A 160 -14.10 -15.91 -11.10
C SER A 160 -15.45 -15.33 -10.69
N ILE A 161 -15.76 -14.09 -11.10
CA ILE A 161 -17.04 -13.42 -10.82
C ILE A 161 -18.20 -14.17 -11.50
N ARG A 162 -18.03 -14.64 -12.74
CA ARG A 162 -19.07 -15.41 -13.45
C ARG A 162 -19.40 -16.78 -12.84
N LYS A 163 -18.61 -17.25 -11.88
CA LYS A 163 -18.79 -18.56 -11.24
C LYS A 163 -19.51 -18.46 -9.90
N VAL A 164 -19.86 -17.26 -9.44
CA VAL A 164 -20.41 -17.06 -8.10
C VAL A 164 -21.80 -16.46 -8.15
N GLU A 165 -22.54 -16.65 -7.06
CA GLU A 165 -23.87 -16.09 -6.86
C GLU A 165 -23.80 -14.70 -6.22
N GLY A 166 -24.80 -13.87 -6.48
CA GLY A 166 -25.02 -12.58 -5.80
C GLY A 166 -24.34 -11.37 -6.45
N ILE A 167 -23.45 -11.58 -7.42
CA ILE A 167 -22.83 -10.52 -8.23
C ILE A 167 -22.67 -10.99 -9.68
N GLU A 168 -22.75 -10.06 -10.62
CA GLU A 168 -22.66 -10.36 -12.05
C GLU A 168 -21.50 -9.62 -12.72
N SER A 169 -20.84 -10.24 -13.70
CA SER A 169 -19.66 -9.59 -14.33
C SER A 169 -19.97 -8.31 -15.10
N SER A 170 -21.24 -8.10 -15.46
CA SER A 170 -21.75 -6.88 -16.11
C SER A 170 -21.82 -5.68 -15.17
N GLU A 171 -21.78 -5.92 -13.85
CA GLU A 171 -21.82 -4.93 -12.76
C GLU A 171 -20.43 -4.42 -12.38
N PHE A 172 -19.40 -4.78 -13.14
CA PHE A 172 -18.03 -4.38 -12.88
C PHE A 172 -17.43 -3.61 -14.05
N GLU A 173 -16.72 -2.55 -13.70
CA GLU A 173 -15.87 -1.79 -14.59
C GLU A 173 -14.41 -1.93 -14.14
N CYS A 174 -13.49 -1.57 -15.01
CA CYS A 174 -12.08 -1.54 -14.66
C CYS A 174 -11.34 -0.38 -15.32
N ARG A 175 -10.25 0.02 -14.67
CA ARG A 175 -9.16 0.78 -15.27
C ARG A 175 -7.91 -0.10 -15.28
N TYR A 176 -7.07 0.09 -16.28
CA TYR A 176 -5.79 -0.59 -16.37
C TYR A 176 -4.77 0.34 -17.02
N LEU A 177 -3.51 0.20 -16.61
CA LEU A 177 -2.41 0.98 -17.13
C LEU A 177 -1.18 0.08 -17.26
N ALA A 178 -0.74 -0.15 -18.49
CA ALA A 178 0.56 -0.76 -18.75
C ALA A 178 1.65 0.22 -18.32
N VAL A 179 2.63 -0.28 -17.56
CA VAL A 179 3.75 0.55 -17.09
C VAL A 179 5.07 -0.17 -17.35
N GLN A 180 6.17 0.58 -17.34
CA GLN A 180 7.48 -0.02 -17.47
C GLN A 180 7.75 -1.00 -16.31
N SER A 181 8.39 -2.10 -16.64
CA SER A 181 8.77 -3.18 -15.71
C SER A 181 9.51 -2.63 -14.49
N GLY A 182 9.05 -3.02 -13.30
CA GLY A 182 9.59 -2.58 -12.02
C GLY A 182 8.73 -1.57 -11.26
N TYR A 183 7.78 -0.92 -11.93
CA TYR A 183 6.93 0.11 -11.29
C TYR A 183 5.55 -0.40 -10.83
N GLN A 184 5.14 -1.59 -11.26
CA GLN A 184 3.83 -2.16 -10.97
C GLN A 184 3.56 -2.28 -9.45
N ALA A 185 4.54 -2.77 -8.70
CA ALA A 185 4.41 -3.04 -7.27
C ALA A 185 4.30 -1.75 -6.44
N ALA A 186 5.01 -0.68 -6.83
CA ALA A 186 4.92 0.61 -6.16
C ALA A 186 3.53 1.24 -6.36
N ALA A 187 3.02 1.18 -7.59
CA ALA A 187 1.69 1.70 -7.93
C ALA A 187 0.58 0.92 -7.22
N GLU A 188 0.60 -0.41 -7.27
CA GLU A 188 -0.37 -1.27 -6.58
C GLU A 188 -0.40 -0.98 -5.08
N ARG A 189 0.77 -0.94 -4.42
CA ARG A 189 0.86 -0.63 -2.99
C ARG A 189 0.27 0.73 -2.67
N HIS A 190 0.56 1.75 -3.47
CA HIS A 190 0.04 3.09 -3.25
C HIS A 190 -1.48 3.15 -3.42
N LEU A 191 -2.02 2.55 -4.48
CA LEU A 191 -3.48 2.48 -4.70
C LEU A 191 -4.19 1.73 -3.57
N ILE A 192 -3.63 0.61 -3.10
CA ILE A 192 -4.20 -0.13 -1.97
C ILE A 192 -4.16 0.71 -0.70
N GLY A 193 -3.08 1.45 -0.45
CA GLY A 193 -2.98 2.37 0.69
C GLY A 193 -4.02 3.48 0.64
N LEU A 194 -4.21 4.09 -0.54
CA LEU A 194 -5.14 5.21 -0.76
C LEU A 194 -6.60 4.77 -0.65
N PHE A 195 -6.98 3.70 -1.36
CA PHE A 195 -8.38 3.30 -1.51
C PHE A 195 -8.84 2.25 -0.50
N ARG A 196 -7.90 1.52 0.12
CA ARG A 196 -8.15 0.35 1.00
C ARG A 196 -9.25 -0.58 0.44
N PRO A 197 -9.11 -1.12 -0.78
CA PRO A 197 -10.20 -1.81 -1.47
C PRO A 197 -10.66 -3.07 -0.75
N LEU A 198 -11.98 -3.28 -0.72
CA LEU A 198 -12.60 -4.34 0.10
C LEU A 198 -12.05 -5.76 -0.19
N TRP A 199 -11.76 -6.08 -1.45
CA TRP A 199 -11.32 -7.42 -1.87
C TRP A 199 -9.81 -7.67 -1.71
N ASN A 200 -9.04 -6.63 -1.39
CA ASN A 200 -7.60 -6.74 -1.23
C ASN A 200 -7.24 -7.43 0.10
N ASN A 201 -6.17 -8.23 0.09
CA ASN A 201 -5.73 -8.99 1.27
C ASN A 201 -5.35 -8.06 2.43
N GLU A 202 -4.85 -6.88 2.12
CA GLU A 202 -4.39 -5.85 3.04
C GLU A 202 -5.49 -5.32 3.96
N THR A 203 -6.76 -5.40 3.54
CA THR A 203 -7.89 -5.03 4.40
C THR A 203 -8.26 -6.13 5.39
N ARG A 204 -7.84 -7.38 5.14
CA ARG A 204 -8.17 -8.59 5.92
C ARG A 204 -9.68 -8.80 6.14
N ILE A 205 -10.53 -8.22 5.28
CA ILE A 205 -11.99 -8.29 5.39
C ILE A 205 -12.57 -9.30 4.39
N LEU A 206 -12.43 -9.03 3.09
CA LEU A 206 -13.07 -9.83 2.04
C LEU A 206 -12.07 -10.34 0.99
N PHE A 207 -10.99 -10.95 1.47
CA PHE A 207 -9.92 -11.46 0.62
C PHE A 207 -10.26 -12.82 -0.01
N GLY A 208 -9.58 -13.15 -1.12
CA GLY A 208 -9.60 -14.48 -1.73
C GLY A 208 -9.99 -14.55 -3.20
N ILE A 209 -10.39 -13.45 -3.84
CA ILE A 209 -10.73 -13.43 -5.27
C ILE A 209 -9.57 -13.91 -6.15
N GLY A 210 -8.34 -13.54 -5.82
CA GLY A 210 -7.12 -13.92 -6.57
C GLY A 210 -6.60 -15.33 -6.30
N LYS A 211 -7.25 -16.13 -5.45
CA LYS A 211 -6.87 -17.54 -5.21
C LYS A 211 -7.28 -18.41 -6.39
N HIS A 212 -6.37 -19.30 -6.80
CA HIS A 212 -6.61 -20.33 -7.80
C HIS A 212 -6.68 -21.70 -7.11
N GLY A 213 -7.64 -22.54 -7.51
CA GLY A 213 -7.91 -23.85 -6.89
C GLY A 213 -6.99 -24.98 -7.38
N ASP A 214 -5.80 -24.63 -7.89
CA ASP A 214 -4.98 -25.52 -8.71
C ASP A 214 -3.99 -26.38 -7.91
N SER A 215 -3.96 -26.26 -6.57
CA SER A 215 -3.08 -27.08 -5.72
C SER A 215 -3.86 -27.95 -4.74
N ALA A 216 -3.36 -29.17 -4.48
CA ALA A 216 -3.93 -30.09 -3.49
C ALA A 216 -4.01 -29.46 -2.09
N GLU A 217 -3.10 -28.53 -1.77
CA GLU A 217 -3.03 -27.79 -0.51
C GLU A 217 -4.15 -26.75 -0.35
N THR A 218 -4.69 -26.21 -1.46
CA THR A 218 -5.83 -25.28 -1.39
C THR A 218 -7.15 -25.95 -1.04
N ARG A 219 -7.26 -27.28 -1.23
CA ARG A 219 -8.44 -28.08 -0.90
C ARG A 219 -8.56 -28.41 0.60
N THR A 220 -7.47 -28.29 1.35
CA THR A 220 -7.45 -28.52 2.81
C THR A 220 -7.66 -27.25 3.62
N ASN A 221 -7.63 -26.08 2.99
CA ASN A 221 -7.77 -24.79 3.66
C ASN A 221 -9.24 -24.38 3.80
N ASN A 222 -9.54 -23.61 4.85
CA ASN A 222 -10.86 -22.99 4.99
C ASN A 222 -11.21 -22.14 3.75
N LYS A 223 -12.50 -22.09 3.43
CA LYS A 223 -13.10 -21.20 2.44
C LYS A 223 -12.71 -19.76 2.75
N SER A 224 -12.30 -19.00 1.72
CA SER A 224 -11.94 -17.58 1.92
C SER A 224 -13.18 -16.74 2.24
N PRO A 225 -13.06 -15.61 2.95
CA PRO A 225 -14.20 -14.72 3.17
C PRO A 225 -14.91 -14.31 1.88
N TRP A 226 -14.15 -14.09 0.79
CA TRP A 226 -14.74 -13.79 -0.52
C TRP A 226 -15.60 -14.95 -1.03
N ASP A 227 -15.13 -16.20 -0.92
CA ASP A 227 -15.89 -17.41 -1.31
C ASP A 227 -17.10 -17.68 -0.40
N THR A 228 -17.03 -17.32 0.87
CA THR A 228 -18.17 -17.44 1.80
C THR A 228 -19.26 -16.44 1.45
N LEU A 229 -18.89 -15.20 1.10
CA LEU A 229 -19.85 -14.18 0.69
C LEU A 229 -20.40 -14.42 -0.73
N HIS A 230 -19.57 -15.00 -1.61
CA HIS A 230 -19.88 -15.29 -3.00
C HIS A 230 -19.67 -16.77 -3.32
N PRO A 231 -20.63 -17.64 -2.94
CA PRO A 231 -20.52 -19.06 -3.20
C PRO A 231 -20.62 -19.36 -4.70
N GLY A 232 -19.94 -20.41 -5.16
CA GLY A 232 -20.12 -20.96 -6.51
C GLY A 232 -18.85 -21.50 -7.17
N ARG A 233 -17.65 -21.03 -6.75
CA ARG A 233 -16.38 -21.61 -7.22
C ARG A 233 -16.26 -23.06 -6.73
N GLU A 234 -16.19 -24.00 -7.69
CA GLU A 234 -16.23 -25.44 -7.44
C GLU A 234 -15.18 -25.91 -6.41
N TRP A 235 -13.94 -25.41 -6.51
CA TRP A 235 -12.86 -25.80 -5.61
C TRP A 235 -13.05 -25.34 -4.15
N ALA A 236 -13.90 -24.35 -3.91
CA ALA A 236 -14.18 -23.81 -2.58
C ALA A 236 -15.46 -24.38 -1.96
N ARG A 237 -16.27 -25.12 -2.74
CA ARG A 237 -17.62 -25.56 -2.35
C ARG A 237 -17.64 -26.35 -1.05
N ASP A 238 -16.73 -27.32 -0.94
CA ASP A 238 -16.71 -28.29 0.17
C ASP A 238 -15.75 -27.88 1.30
N ASN A 239 -15.09 -26.72 1.17
CA ASN A 239 -14.16 -26.24 2.19
C ASN A 239 -14.94 -25.63 3.37
N PRO A 240 -14.53 -25.92 4.63
CA PRO A 240 -15.17 -25.35 5.80
C PRO A 240 -15.02 -23.84 5.86
N GLU A 241 -16.02 -23.15 6.40
CA GLU A 241 -16.03 -21.69 6.53
C GLU A 241 -15.34 -21.26 7.82
N ALA A 242 -14.32 -20.40 7.72
CA ALA A 242 -13.63 -19.87 8.90
C ALA A 242 -14.40 -18.73 9.58
N VAL A 243 -15.18 -17.98 8.80
CA VAL A 243 -15.93 -16.80 9.22
C VAL A 243 -17.31 -16.87 8.59
N SER A 244 -18.36 -16.63 9.36
CA SER A 244 -19.74 -16.67 8.87
C SER A 244 -20.03 -15.52 7.88
N ARG A 245 -21.05 -15.71 7.05
CA ARG A 245 -21.53 -14.67 6.13
C ARG A 245 -21.93 -13.39 6.87
N GLU A 246 -22.62 -13.53 8.00
CA GLU A 246 -23.09 -12.43 8.85
C GLU A 246 -21.92 -11.64 9.42
N ASP A 247 -20.89 -12.32 9.94
CA ASP A 247 -19.69 -11.68 10.47
C ASP A 247 -18.90 -10.95 9.39
N ILE A 248 -18.85 -11.51 8.18
CA ILE A 248 -18.24 -10.86 7.02
C ILE A 248 -18.99 -9.56 6.71
N ILE A 249 -20.31 -9.60 6.58
CA ILE A 249 -21.15 -8.41 6.31
C ILE A 249 -20.94 -7.34 7.39
N ALA A 250 -20.88 -7.73 8.67
CA ALA A 250 -20.60 -6.80 9.77
C ALA A 250 -19.20 -6.17 9.69
N ARG A 251 -18.19 -6.91 9.21
CA ARG A 251 -16.84 -6.37 8.94
C ARG A 251 -16.85 -5.41 7.75
N VAL A 252 -17.59 -5.73 6.68
CA VAL A 252 -17.77 -4.84 5.52
C VAL A 252 -18.44 -3.52 5.95
N GLY A 253 -19.49 -3.58 6.78
CA GLY A 253 -20.14 -2.39 7.32
C GLY A 253 -19.16 -1.48 8.08
N ARG A 254 -18.43 -2.06 9.06
CA ARG A 254 -17.41 -1.31 9.84
C ARG A 254 -16.30 -0.73 8.99
N HIS A 255 -15.92 -1.41 7.91
CA HIS A 255 -14.93 -0.87 6.97
C HIS A 255 -15.41 0.45 6.36
N PHE A 256 -16.65 0.48 5.87
CA PHE A 256 -17.22 1.67 5.24
C PHE A 256 -17.60 2.79 6.21
N GLU A 257 -17.64 2.54 7.52
CA GLU A 257 -17.75 3.62 8.52
C GLU A 257 -16.49 4.50 8.59
N THR A 258 -15.33 3.98 8.20
CA THR A 258 -14.03 4.66 8.37
C THR A 258 -13.23 4.81 7.07
N ALA A 259 -13.52 4.00 6.05
CA ALA A 259 -12.86 4.08 4.76
C ALA A 259 -13.26 5.36 4.02
N ALA A 260 -12.28 6.00 3.37
CA ALA A 260 -12.54 7.11 2.47
C ALA A 260 -13.24 6.59 1.21
N ILE A 261 -14.44 7.10 0.94
CA ILE A 261 -15.16 6.83 -0.31
C ILE A 261 -15.01 8.05 -1.22
N PHE A 262 -14.34 7.83 -2.34
CA PHE A 262 -14.14 8.82 -3.38
C PHE A 262 -15.28 8.72 -4.37
N THR A 263 -16.17 9.71 -4.43
CA THR A 263 -17.32 9.72 -5.34
C THR A 263 -16.99 10.32 -6.71
N THR A 264 -15.92 11.11 -6.81
CA THR A 264 -15.52 11.82 -8.02
C THR A 264 -14.00 11.76 -8.22
N VAL A 265 -13.55 11.96 -9.46
CA VAL A 265 -12.11 11.99 -9.77
C VAL A 265 -11.43 13.15 -9.03
N ASP A 266 -12.13 14.28 -8.89
CA ASP A 266 -11.64 15.44 -8.14
C ASP A 266 -11.36 15.10 -6.69
N SER A 267 -12.22 14.32 -6.02
CA SER A 267 -11.97 13.88 -4.64
C SER A 267 -10.72 13.01 -4.50
N VAL A 268 -10.41 12.20 -5.51
CA VAL A 268 -9.16 11.41 -5.56
C VAL A 268 -7.95 12.32 -5.75
N LEU A 269 -8.05 13.29 -6.67
CA LEU A 269 -6.98 14.25 -6.93
C LEU A 269 -6.72 15.14 -5.71
N GLU A 270 -7.76 15.58 -5.00
CA GLU A 270 -7.61 16.33 -3.75
C GLU A 270 -6.90 15.53 -2.67
N ALA A 271 -7.25 14.26 -2.49
CA ALA A 271 -6.54 13.38 -1.55
C ALA A 271 -5.06 13.23 -1.91
N PHE A 272 -4.77 13.07 -3.20
CA PHE A 272 -3.40 13.02 -3.71
C PHE A 272 -2.61 14.32 -3.44
N LEU A 273 -3.21 15.47 -3.75
CA LEU A 273 -2.57 16.77 -3.50
C LEU A 273 -2.32 17.01 -2.01
N ASN A 274 -3.24 16.57 -1.15
CA ASN A 274 -3.06 16.64 0.30
C ASN A 274 -1.95 15.72 0.80
N GLU A 275 -1.76 14.55 0.19
CA GLU A 275 -0.65 13.66 0.52
C GLU A 275 0.71 14.25 0.11
N LEU A 276 0.82 14.82 -1.10
CA LEU A 276 2.05 15.49 -1.54
C LEU A 276 2.45 16.63 -0.60
N ARG A 277 1.48 17.46 -0.17
CA ARG A 277 1.73 18.53 0.81
C ARG A 277 2.27 17.99 2.13
N ARG A 278 1.82 16.82 2.58
CA ARG A 278 2.25 16.21 3.85
C ARG A 278 3.63 15.56 3.78
N THR A 279 4.02 15.00 2.63
CA THR A 279 5.39 14.48 2.47
C THR A 279 6.43 15.57 2.34
N ASP A 280 6.03 16.76 1.86
CA ASP A 280 6.95 17.88 1.73
C ASP A 280 7.10 18.67 3.04
N ASP A 281 6.24 18.44 4.04
CA ASP A 281 6.42 19.00 5.37
C ASP A 281 7.63 18.35 6.03
N LEU A 282 8.60 19.16 6.44
CA LEU A 282 9.77 18.74 7.22
C LEU A 282 9.42 18.21 8.63
N SER A 283 8.15 17.93 8.90
CA SER A 283 7.63 17.32 10.11
C SER A 283 7.94 15.82 10.11
N PRO A 284 8.31 15.23 11.25
CA PRO A 284 8.58 13.79 11.32
C PRO A 284 7.34 13.01 10.87
N PRO A 285 7.51 11.89 10.13
CA PRO A 285 6.39 11.08 9.66
C PRO A 285 5.48 10.68 10.82
N SER A 286 4.17 10.77 10.56
CA SER A 286 3.12 10.36 11.47
C SER A 286 3.27 8.87 11.80
N ALA A 287 2.80 8.43 12.97
CA ALA A 287 2.79 7.02 13.37
C ALA A 287 2.04 6.10 12.37
N LEU A 288 1.30 6.67 11.41
CA LEU A 288 0.63 5.99 10.31
C LEU A 288 1.55 5.54 9.17
N ASP A 289 2.79 6.05 9.08
CA ASP A 289 3.75 5.70 8.01
C ASP A 289 4.67 4.52 8.36
N LYS A 290 4.49 3.89 9.53
CA LYS A 290 5.20 2.66 9.85
C LYS A 290 4.53 1.52 9.09
N PRO A 291 5.23 0.76 8.23
CA PRO A 291 4.73 -0.52 7.82
C PRO A 291 4.53 -1.35 9.09
N GLU A 292 3.30 -1.77 9.37
CA GLU A 292 3.05 -2.78 10.39
C GLU A 292 3.95 -3.99 10.07
N PRO A 293 4.63 -4.57 11.08
CA PRO A 293 5.36 -5.80 10.86
C PRO A 293 4.40 -6.82 10.25
N LEU A 294 4.77 -7.38 9.10
CA LEU A 294 4.12 -8.57 8.58
C LEU A 294 4.44 -9.71 9.55
N GLU A 295 3.61 -9.86 10.58
CA GLU A 295 3.54 -11.08 11.37
C GLU A 295 2.93 -12.15 10.46
N PHE A 296 3.81 -13.00 9.93
CA PHE A 296 3.43 -14.26 9.31
C PHE A 296 3.28 -15.28 10.46
N GLU A 297 2.03 -15.61 10.81
CA GLU A 297 1.68 -16.88 11.45
C GLU A 297 1.03 -17.81 10.41
#